data_AF-A0A7W1NBQ5-F1
#
_entry.id   AF-A0A7W1NBQ5-F1
#
_cell.length_a   1.000
_cell.length_b   1.000
_cell.length_c   1.000
_cell.angle_alpha   90.00
_cell.angle_beta   90.00
_cell.angle_gamma   90.00
#
_symmetry.space_group_name_H-M   'P 1'
#
loop_
_entity.id
_entity.type
_entity.pdbx_description
1 polymer ?
#
loop_
_entity_poly.entity_id
_entity_poly.type
_entity_poly.pdbx_seq_one_letter_code
_entity_poly.pdbx_strand_id
1 'polypeptide(L)'
;MVDLYDYGTRTWPVAAAWQAAFDHLRAQGPWPALVGGAIGAAAAFNVWRTGRLQPLRARRLGIARTFQNIRLFKEMSVIENVLTGLAGTPYGAFAAVLRLPRWRRGEAAMRIRARDLLAFVGLERFADLPAGGLPYGHQRRLEIARALAGDPRLLLLDEPAAGMNPAEGGELIELIRAIRARGVTVLLIEHHMNVVMGISDRVVVLDHGVKIAEGDPKTVSCDPKVIEAYLGKDEA
;
A
#
# COMPACT_ATOMS: atom_id res chain seq x y z
N MET A 1 10.38 19.76 -49.89
CA MET A 1 11.02 18.96 -50.95
C MET A 1 11.91 17.96 -50.23
N VAL A 2 11.64 16.68 -50.45
CA VAL A 2 12.17 15.50 -49.75
C VAL A 2 13.47 15.06 -50.41
N ASP A 3 14.44 14.54 -49.63
CA ASP A 3 15.28 13.37 -49.94
C ASP A 3 16.13 13.04 -48.69
N LEU A 4 15.87 11.98 -47.92
CA LEU A 4 16.14 10.54 -48.14
C LEU A 4 17.64 10.19 -48.19
N TYR A 5 18.15 9.67 -47.08
CA TYR A 5 19.42 8.94 -46.99
C TYR A 5 19.13 7.45 -46.75
N ASP A 6 19.71 6.63 -47.62
CA ASP A 6 19.66 5.18 -47.69
C ASP A 6 20.40 4.52 -46.51
N TYR A 7 19.72 3.57 -45.83
CA TYR A 7 20.31 2.70 -44.82
C TYR A 7 20.18 1.24 -45.27
N GLY A 8 21.33 0.66 -45.63
CA GLY A 8 21.46 -0.74 -46.03
C GLY A 8 20.96 -1.73 -44.97
N THR A 9 20.23 -2.73 -45.43
CA THR A 9 19.62 -3.81 -44.65
C THR A 9 20.65 -4.81 -44.14
N ARG A 10 21.17 -4.62 -42.92
CA ARG A 10 21.74 -5.70 -42.11
C ARG A 10 20.69 -6.25 -41.14
N THR A 11 20.02 -7.31 -41.54
CA THR A 11 19.09 -8.06 -40.68
C THR A 11 19.89 -8.88 -39.66
N TRP A 12 19.75 -8.56 -38.38
CA TRP A 12 20.27 -9.37 -37.28
C TRP A 12 19.33 -10.57 -37.06
N PRO A 13 19.79 -11.84 -37.14
CA PRO A 13 18.90 -12.98 -37.18
C PRO A 13 18.64 -13.49 -35.76
N VAL A 14 17.91 -12.72 -34.95
CA VAL A 14 17.45 -13.14 -33.61
C VAL A 14 16.70 -14.47 -33.71
N ALA A 15 15.91 -14.66 -34.79
CA ALA A 15 15.20 -15.90 -35.06
C ALA A 15 16.14 -17.12 -35.24
N ALA A 16 17.30 -16.96 -35.89
CA ALA A 16 18.24 -18.07 -36.09
C ALA A 16 18.96 -18.47 -34.79
N ALA A 17 19.25 -17.48 -33.92
CA ALA A 17 19.84 -17.73 -32.61
C ALA A 17 18.87 -18.50 -31.69
N TRP A 18 17.59 -18.16 -31.71
CA TRP A 18 16.55 -18.92 -30.98
C TRP A 18 16.38 -20.33 -31.53
N GLN A 19 16.36 -20.49 -32.85
CA GLN A 19 16.22 -21.81 -33.48
C GLN A 19 17.37 -22.75 -33.07
N ALA A 20 18.62 -22.26 -33.13
CA ALA A 20 19.80 -23.02 -32.74
C ALA A 20 19.78 -23.40 -31.24
N ALA A 21 19.32 -22.51 -30.37
CA ALA A 21 19.17 -22.80 -28.94
C ALA A 21 18.10 -23.88 -28.69
N PHE A 22 16.97 -23.84 -29.40
CA PHE A 22 15.92 -24.85 -29.31
C PHE A 22 16.35 -26.21 -29.84
N ASP A 23 17.09 -26.25 -30.94
CA ASP A 23 17.60 -27.48 -31.52
C ASP A 23 18.69 -28.12 -30.63
N HIS A 24 19.53 -27.30 -30.00
CA HIS A 24 20.51 -27.76 -29.00
C HIS A 24 19.83 -28.32 -27.74
N LEU A 25 18.73 -27.71 -27.29
CA LEU A 25 17.92 -28.21 -26.18
C LEU A 25 17.20 -29.53 -26.52
N ARG A 26 16.75 -29.72 -27.76
CA ARG A 26 16.16 -31.00 -28.22
C ARG A 26 17.17 -32.14 -28.30
N ALA A 27 18.43 -31.85 -28.65
CA ALA A 27 19.48 -32.85 -28.78
C ALA A 27 19.94 -33.45 -27.43
N GLN A 28 19.70 -32.77 -26.31
CA GLN A 28 20.11 -33.22 -24.96
C GLN A 28 19.05 -34.07 -24.23
N GLY A 29 18.02 -34.55 -24.95
CA GLY A 29 16.91 -35.34 -24.38
C GLY A 29 15.91 -34.48 -23.59
N PRO A 30 14.90 -35.08 -22.93
CA PRO A 30 13.83 -34.32 -22.27
C PRO A 30 14.27 -33.60 -20.99
N TRP A 31 15.50 -33.85 -20.51
CA TRP A 31 15.97 -33.40 -19.20
C TRP A 31 15.99 -31.88 -19.00
N PRO A 32 16.40 -31.04 -19.97
CA PRO A 32 16.34 -29.58 -19.81
C PRO A 32 14.89 -29.06 -19.64
N ALA A 33 13.93 -29.66 -20.34
CA ALA A 33 12.51 -29.32 -20.20
C ALA A 33 11.94 -29.79 -18.85
N LEU A 34 12.35 -30.96 -18.36
CA LEU A 34 11.96 -31.48 -17.05
C LEU A 34 12.54 -30.64 -15.91
N VAL A 35 13.80 -30.22 -16.00
CA VAL A 35 14.45 -29.34 -15.02
C VAL A 35 13.82 -27.95 -15.04
N GLY A 36 13.58 -27.38 -16.22
CA GLY A 36 12.86 -26.10 -16.36
C GLY A 36 11.44 -26.16 -15.80
N GLY A 37 10.72 -27.26 -16.06
CA GLY A 37 9.40 -27.52 -15.50
C GLY A 37 9.41 -27.66 -13.98
N ALA A 38 10.41 -28.37 -13.42
CA ALA A 38 10.56 -28.54 -11.97
C ALA A 38 10.91 -27.23 -11.26
N ILE A 39 11.81 -26.42 -11.83
CA ILE A 39 12.17 -25.09 -11.30
C ILE A 39 10.96 -24.15 -11.40
N GLY A 40 10.25 -24.14 -12.52
CA GLY A 40 9.02 -23.34 -12.71
C GLY A 40 7.91 -23.75 -11.74
N ALA A 41 7.71 -25.05 -11.53
CA ALA A 41 6.75 -25.57 -10.57
C ALA A 41 7.14 -25.25 -9.12
N ALA A 42 8.41 -25.36 -8.76
CA ALA A 42 8.91 -24.99 -7.44
C ALA A 42 8.78 -23.47 -7.18
N ALA A 43 9.08 -22.63 -8.17
CA ALA A 43 8.89 -21.19 -8.09
C ALA A 43 7.40 -20.83 -7.96
N ALA A 44 6.53 -21.42 -8.78
CA ALA A 44 5.08 -21.23 -8.69
C ALA A 44 4.51 -21.71 -7.35
N PHE A 45 5.00 -22.85 -6.84
CA PHE A 45 4.62 -23.38 -5.54
C PHE A 45 5.10 -22.49 -4.40
N ASN A 46 6.31 -21.94 -4.49
CA ASN A 46 6.87 -21.06 -3.46
C ASN A 46 6.15 -19.70 -3.46
N VAL A 47 5.83 -19.13 -4.63
CA VAL A 47 4.96 -17.94 -4.78
C VAL A 47 3.55 -18.22 -4.25
N TRP A 48 2.99 -19.39 -4.52
CA TRP A 48 1.69 -19.81 -3.99
C TRP A 48 1.71 -19.97 -2.45
N ARG A 49 2.82 -20.46 -1.88
CA ARG A 49 3.03 -20.67 -0.44
C ARG A 49 3.27 -19.36 0.32
N THR A 50 4.10 -18.47 -0.22
CA THR A 50 4.49 -17.19 0.42
C THR A 50 3.47 -16.08 0.15
N GLY A 51 2.74 -16.12 -0.95
CA GLY A 51 1.73 -15.12 -1.32
C GLY A 51 0.46 -15.09 -0.45
N ARG A 52 0.39 -15.83 0.67
CA ARG A 52 -0.84 -15.99 1.48
C ARG A 52 -0.64 -15.81 2.98
N LEU A 53 -0.09 -14.67 3.40
CA LEU A 53 -0.87 -13.91 4.38
C LEU A 53 -2.10 -13.38 3.63
N GLN A 54 -3.15 -14.20 3.53
CA GLN A 54 -4.42 -13.76 2.95
C GLN A 54 -4.81 -12.43 3.63
N PRO A 55 -5.28 -11.40 2.91
CA PRO A 55 -5.68 -10.12 3.52
C PRO A 55 -6.62 -10.29 4.72
N LEU A 56 -7.46 -11.33 4.68
CA LEU A 56 -8.32 -11.74 5.80
C LEU A 56 -7.55 -12.27 7.03
N ARG A 57 -6.46 -13.01 6.83
CA ARG A 57 -5.56 -13.43 7.91
C ARG A 57 -4.80 -12.25 8.48
N ALA A 58 -4.26 -11.36 7.64
CA ALA A 58 -3.60 -10.14 8.09
C ALA A 58 -4.54 -9.27 8.94
N ARG A 59 -5.79 -9.09 8.49
CA ARG A 59 -6.84 -8.41 9.26
C ARG A 59 -7.11 -9.08 10.61
N ARG A 60 -7.21 -10.42 10.65
CA ARG A 60 -7.40 -11.18 11.91
C ARG A 60 -6.22 -11.02 12.87
N LEU A 61 -5.02 -10.75 12.36
CA LEU A 61 -3.84 -10.43 13.16
C LEU A 61 -3.81 -8.95 13.61
N GLY A 62 -4.78 -8.14 13.18
CA GLY A 62 -4.86 -6.70 13.47
C GLY A 62 -3.95 -5.86 12.58
N ILE A 63 -3.66 -6.32 11.35
CA ILE A 63 -2.83 -5.59 10.39
C ILE A 63 -3.74 -4.96 9.33
N ALA A 64 -3.65 -3.64 9.18
CA ALA A 64 -4.28 -2.89 8.10
C ALA A 64 -3.22 -2.19 7.26
N ARG A 65 -3.50 -1.99 5.96
CA ARG A 65 -2.60 -1.36 5.00
C ARG A 65 -3.38 -0.36 4.13
N THR A 66 -2.80 0.81 3.89
CA THR A 66 -3.22 1.72 2.82
C THR A 66 -2.38 1.47 1.56
N PHE A 67 -2.89 1.92 0.41
CA PHE A 67 -2.18 1.74 -0.87
C PHE A 67 -1.63 3.08 -1.34
N GLN A 68 -0.48 3.09 -2.02
CA GLN A 68 0.08 4.30 -2.63
C GLN A 68 -0.96 5.02 -3.50
N ASN A 69 -1.66 4.25 -4.36
CA ASN A 69 -2.83 4.74 -5.07
C ASN A 69 -4.09 4.56 -4.23
N ILE A 70 -4.82 5.66 -4.00
CA ILE A 70 -6.07 5.67 -3.24
C ILE A 70 -7.08 4.71 -3.86
N ARG A 71 -7.51 3.70 -3.08
CA ARG A 71 -8.50 2.71 -3.52
C ARG A 71 -9.85 2.92 -2.85
N LEU A 72 -10.55 4.00 -3.14
CA LEU A 72 -11.89 4.27 -2.61
C LEU A 72 -13.00 3.78 -3.54
N PHE A 73 -14.16 3.47 -2.96
CA PHE A 73 -15.39 3.29 -3.72
C PHE A 73 -15.96 4.67 -4.03
N LYS A 74 -15.60 5.23 -5.20
CA LYS A 74 -15.85 6.63 -5.56
C LYS A 74 -17.33 7.02 -5.57
N GLU A 75 -18.19 6.10 -6.01
CA GLU A 75 -19.65 6.31 -6.10
C GLU A 75 -20.36 6.15 -4.74
N MET A 76 -19.72 5.49 -3.78
CA MET A 76 -20.26 5.38 -2.42
C MET A 76 -19.99 6.66 -1.65
N SER A 77 -20.87 6.96 -0.70
CA SER A 77 -20.64 8.05 0.23
C SER A 77 -19.39 7.83 1.09
N VAL A 78 -18.91 8.91 1.69
CA VAL A 78 -17.77 8.89 2.63
C VAL A 78 -18.04 7.93 3.80
N ILE A 79 -19.23 7.97 4.40
CA ILE A 79 -19.60 7.08 5.50
C ILE A 79 -19.71 5.62 5.06
N GLU A 80 -20.26 5.35 3.87
CA GLU A 80 -20.36 4.01 3.33
C GLU A 80 -18.98 3.40 3.08
N ASN A 81 -18.00 4.19 2.62
CA ASN A 81 -16.62 3.73 2.50
C ASN A 81 -16.06 3.26 3.85
N VAL A 82 -16.28 4.00 4.94
CA VAL A 82 -15.83 3.57 6.29
C VAL A 82 -16.57 2.33 6.75
N LEU A 83 -17.89 2.25 6.51
CA LEU A 83 -18.72 1.08 6.84
C LEU A 83 -18.19 -0.20 6.18
N THR A 84 -17.63 -0.14 4.97
CA THR A 84 -17.00 -1.32 4.34
C THR A 84 -15.79 -1.86 5.11
N GLY A 85 -15.12 -0.99 5.88
CA GLY A 85 -13.97 -1.34 6.72
C GLY A 85 -14.35 -1.96 8.06
N LEU A 86 -15.57 -1.75 8.55
CA LEU A 86 -16.08 -2.37 9.78
C LEU A 86 -16.29 -3.87 9.53
N ALA A 87 -15.59 -4.70 10.29
CA ALA A 87 -15.60 -6.16 10.09
C ALA A 87 -16.87 -6.78 10.61
N GLY A 88 -17.56 -7.56 9.75
CA GLY A 88 -18.59 -8.50 10.18
C GLY A 88 -19.89 -7.80 10.55
N THR A 89 -21.00 -8.35 10.08
CA THR A 89 -22.30 -7.93 10.59
C THR A 89 -22.44 -8.50 12.01
N PRO A 90 -22.68 -7.68 13.05
CA PRO A 90 -22.92 -8.19 14.42
C PRO A 90 -24.24 -8.99 14.54
N TYR A 91 -24.99 -9.02 13.43
CA TYR A 91 -26.19 -9.78 13.19
C TYR A 91 -25.89 -10.86 12.12
N GLY A 92 -26.38 -12.09 12.32
CA GLY A 92 -26.27 -13.15 11.30
C GLY A 92 -27.09 -12.84 10.05
N ALA A 93 -26.79 -13.50 8.93
CA ALA A 93 -27.44 -13.29 7.64
C ALA A 93 -28.98 -13.39 7.73
N PHE A 94 -29.49 -14.36 8.50
CA PHE A 94 -30.93 -14.52 8.73
C PHE A 94 -31.60 -13.30 9.36
N ALA A 95 -30.93 -12.68 10.34
CA ALA A 95 -31.44 -11.47 10.99
C ALA A 95 -31.44 -10.27 10.04
N ALA A 96 -30.51 -10.22 9.08
CA ALA A 96 -30.47 -9.21 8.03
C ALA A 96 -31.63 -9.39 7.03
N VAL A 97 -31.86 -10.62 6.55
CA VAL A 97 -32.93 -10.94 5.60
C VAL A 97 -34.31 -10.62 6.21
N LEU A 98 -34.55 -11.03 7.45
CA LEU A 98 -35.82 -10.76 8.14
C LEU A 98 -35.91 -9.39 8.81
N ARG A 99 -34.91 -8.52 8.65
CA ARG A 99 -34.86 -7.15 9.24
C ARG A 99 -35.19 -7.11 10.74
N LEU A 100 -34.72 -8.13 11.48
CA LEU A 100 -35.02 -8.29 12.90
C LEU A 100 -34.49 -7.09 13.72
N PRO A 101 -35.03 -6.81 14.92
CA PRO A 101 -34.57 -5.69 15.77
C PRO A 101 -33.05 -5.72 16.05
N ARG A 102 -32.45 -6.91 16.11
CA ARG A 102 -30.99 -7.08 16.27
C ARG A 102 -30.20 -6.54 15.07
N TRP A 103 -30.73 -6.66 13.85
CA TRP A 103 -30.15 -6.07 12.64
C TRP A 103 -30.14 -4.54 12.75
N ARG A 104 -31.30 -3.94 13.05
CA ARG A 104 -31.45 -2.48 13.18
C ARG A 104 -30.49 -1.88 14.22
N ARG A 105 -30.39 -2.52 15.39
CA ARG A 105 -29.45 -2.10 16.44
C ARG A 105 -27.99 -2.19 16.00
N GLY A 106 -27.62 -3.29 15.33
CA GLY A 106 -26.27 -3.46 14.80
C GLY A 106 -25.91 -2.43 13.72
N GLU A 107 -26.84 -2.17 12.80
CA GLU A 107 -26.66 -1.15 11.76
C GLU A 107 -26.50 0.26 12.36
N ALA A 108 -27.34 0.62 13.33
CA ALA A 108 -27.24 1.90 14.04
C ALA A 108 -25.88 2.05 14.75
N ALA A 109 -25.42 1.01 15.45
CA ALA A 109 -24.13 1.01 16.13
C ALA A 109 -22.95 1.15 15.14
N MET A 110 -22.99 0.47 13.99
CA MET A 110 -21.97 0.61 12.95
C MET A 110 -21.94 2.02 12.37
N ARG A 111 -23.11 2.64 12.12
CA ARG A 111 -23.19 4.03 11.64
C ARG A 111 -22.63 5.03 12.65
N ILE A 112 -22.94 4.88 13.94
CA ILE A 112 -22.39 5.74 15.00
C ILE A 112 -20.86 5.63 14.97
N ARG A 113 -20.34 4.40 15.01
CA ARG A 113 -18.90 4.16 14.99
C ARG A 113 -18.21 4.70 13.73
N ALA A 114 -18.84 4.57 12.56
CA ALA A 114 -18.32 5.14 11.32
C ALA A 114 -18.26 6.67 11.39
N ARG A 115 -19.26 7.33 11.98
CA ARG A 115 -19.22 8.78 12.21
C ARG A 115 -18.12 9.17 13.19
N ASP A 116 -17.92 8.43 14.28
CA ASP A 116 -16.82 8.70 15.22
C ASP A 116 -15.45 8.62 14.55
N LEU A 117 -15.26 7.65 13.64
CA LEU A 117 -14.03 7.53 12.84
C LEU A 117 -13.89 8.69 11.85
N LEU A 118 -14.98 9.11 11.20
CA LEU A 118 -14.97 10.27 10.32
C LEU A 118 -14.68 11.57 11.08
N ALA A 119 -15.26 11.77 12.25
CA ALA A 119 -14.97 12.89 13.13
C ALA A 119 -13.49 12.91 13.52
N PHE A 120 -12.94 11.74 13.89
CA PHE A 120 -11.53 11.60 14.22
C PHE A 120 -10.58 11.99 13.08
N VAL A 121 -10.89 11.62 11.82
CA VAL A 121 -10.07 12.02 10.67
C VAL A 121 -10.42 13.41 10.11
N GLY A 122 -11.39 14.11 10.71
CA GLY A 122 -11.84 15.44 10.28
C GLY A 122 -12.73 15.47 9.04
N LEU A 123 -13.45 14.38 8.76
CA LEU A 123 -14.32 14.22 7.58
C LEU A 123 -15.82 14.09 7.89
N GLU A 124 -16.24 14.27 9.15
CA GLU A 124 -17.64 14.10 9.57
C GLU A 124 -18.63 14.93 8.72
N ARG A 125 -18.31 16.20 8.44
CA ARG A 125 -19.15 17.08 7.62
C ARG A 125 -19.37 16.60 6.18
N PHE A 126 -18.54 15.67 5.71
CA PHE A 126 -18.60 15.12 4.35
C PHE A 126 -19.24 13.73 4.31
N ALA A 127 -19.73 13.21 5.44
CA ALA A 127 -20.18 11.83 5.60
C ALA A 127 -21.12 11.35 4.48
N ASP A 128 -22.07 12.19 4.07
CA ASP A 128 -23.11 11.82 3.10
C ASP A 128 -22.76 12.20 1.64
N LEU A 129 -21.59 12.82 1.41
CA LEU A 129 -21.14 13.17 0.06
C LEU A 129 -20.50 11.97 -0.65
N PRO A 130 -20.54 11.91 -2.00
CA PRO A 130 -19.79 10.93 -2.76
C PRO A 130 -18.28 11.04 -2.51
N ALA A 131 -17.62 9.92 -2.22
CA ALA A 131 -16.20 9.89 -1.90
C ALA A 131 -15.31 10.37 -3.07
N GLY A 132 -15.75 10.16 -4.31
CA GLY A 132 -15.04 10.58 -5.51
C GLY A 132 -14.94 12.10 -5.68
N GLY A 133 -15.82 12.87 -5.05
CA GLY A 133 -15.82 14.34 -5.10
C GLY A 133 -14.91 15.02 -4.07
N LEU A 134 -14.27 14.25 -3.18
CA LEU A 134 -13.38 14.80 -2.17
C LEU A 134 -12.05 15.27 -2.77
N PRO A 135 -11.45 16.36 -2.25
CA PRO A 135 -10.05 16.69 -2.50
C PRO A 135 -9.11 15.52 -2.18
N TYR A 136 -7.94 15.47 -2.82
CA TYR A 136 -6.99 14.37 -2.69
C TYR A 136 -6.59 14.09 -1.23
N GLY A 137 -6.25 15.13 -0.45
CA GLY A 137 -5.94 14.99 0.98
C GLY A 137 -7.09 14.38 1.79
N HIS A 138 -8.34 14.76 1.49
CA HIS A 138 -9.53 14.20 2.14
C HIS A 138 -9.77 12.75 1.71
N GLN A 139 -9.53 12.39 0.45
CA GLN A 139 -9.59 10.99 0.00
C GLN A 139 -8.57 10.12 0.74
N ARG A 140 -7.34 10.61 0.97
CA ARG A 140 -6.33 9.88 1.76
C ARG A 140 -6.78 9.65 3.20
N ARG A 141 -7.31 10.69 3.86
CA ARG A 141 -7.85 10.58 5.22
C ARG A 141 -9.02 9.59 5.30
N LEU A 142 -9.87 9.54 4.27
CA LEU A 142 -10.95 8.55 4.19
C LEU A 142 -10.41 7.13 4.08
N GLU A 143 -9.35 6.91 3.29
CA GLU A 143 -8.69 5.60 3.21
C GLU A 143 -8.13 5.16 4.57
N ILE A 144 -7.52 6.09 5.32
CA ILE A 144 -7.06 5.86 6.69
C ILE A 144 -8.23 5.53 7.62
N ALA A 145 -9.34 6.29 7.57
CA ALA A 145 -10.53 6.01 8.38
C ALA A 145 -11.09 4.60 8.12
N ARG A 146 -11.16 4.19 6.85
CA ARG A 146 -11.58 2.84 6.46
C ARG A 146 -10.62 1.76 6.96
N ALA A 147 -9.31 2.02 6.97
CA ALA A 147 -8.33 1.10 7.54
C ALA A 147 -8.47 0.96 9.06
N LEU A 148 -8.69 2.08 9.77
CA LEU A 148 -8.90 2.13 11.22
C LEU A 148 -10.20 1.45 11.66
N ALA A 149 -11.22 1.41 10.79
CA ALA A 149 -12.47 0.69 11.06
C ALA A 149 -12.26 -0.80 11.36
N GLY A 150 -11.13 -1.38 10.94
CA GLY A 150 -10.76 -2.75 11.26
C GLY A 150 -10.18 -2.99 12.66
N ASP A 151 -10.11 -1.96 13.53
CA ASP A 151 -9.38 -1.98 14.80
C ASP A 151 -7.95 -2.54 14.68
N PRO A 152 -7.12 -2.00 13.77
CA PRO A 152 -5.77 -2.51 13.59
C PRO A 152 -4.90 -2.22 14.81
N ARG A 153 -4.04 -3.18 15.15
CA ARG A 153 -2.89 -2.98 16.04
C ARG A 153 -1.68 -2.44 15.27
N LEU A 154 -1.59 -2.73 13.97
CA LEU A 154 -0.56 -2.27 13.07
C LEU A 154 -1.18 -1.67 11.80
N LEU A 155 -0.87 -0.41 11.53
CA LEU A 155 -1.26 0.32 10.32
C LEU A 155 -0.02 0.53 9.44
N LEU A 156 -0.08 0.06 8.21
CA LEU A 156 0.97 0.24 7.20
C LEU A 156 0.58 1.40 6.27
N LEU A 157 1.41 2.43 6.21
CA LEU A 157 1.25 3.60 5.35
C LEU A 157 2.38 3.64 4.32
N ASP A 158 2.00 3.66 3.05
CA ASP A 158 2.91 3.57 1.91
C ASP A 158 2.88 4.90 1.15
N GLU A 159 3.90 5.73 1.36
CA GLU A 159 4.06 7.10 0.82
C GLU A 159 2.80 7.98 0.98
N PRO A 160 2.24 8.11 2.20
CA PRO A 160 0.97 8.78 2.40
C PRO A 160 1.02 10.30 2.16
N ALA A 161 2.20 10.94 2.23
CA ALA A 161 2.37 12.38 2.00
C ALA A 161 2.64 12.73 0.53
N ALA A 162 2.85 11.75 -0.34
CA ALA A 162 3.13 11.97 -1.75
C ALA A 162 1.97 12.72 -2.44
N GLY A 163 2.30 13.79 -3.18
CA GLY A 163 1.34 14.60 -3.92
C GLY A 163 0.48 15.56 -3.07
N MET A 164 0.79 15.71 -1.79
CA MET A 164 0.13 16.68 -0.90
C MET A 164 0.86 18.03 -0.90
N ASN A 165 0.12 19.12 -0.68
CA ASN A 165 0.75 20.41 -0.38
C ASN A 165 1.30 20.42 1.06
N PRO A 166 2.18 21.38 1.44
CA PRO A 166 2.78 21.42 2.77
C PRO A 166 1.79 21.48 3.94
N ALA A 167 0.65 22.16 3.75
CA ALA A 167 -0.39 22.23 4.77
C ALA A 167 -1.09 20.87 4.95
N GLU A 168 -1.52 20.24 3.86
CA GLU A 168 -2.12 18.89 3.87
C GLU A 168 -1.18 17.84 4.47
N GLY A 169 0.12 17.91 4.13
CA GLY A 169 1.14 17.02 4.70
C GLY A 169 1.30 17.20 6.21
N GLY A 170 1.26 18.44 6.70
CA GLY A 170 1.28 18.74 8.13
C GLY A 170 0.05 18.19 8.86
N GLU A 171 -1.14 18.34 8.29
CA GLU A 171 -2.35 17.78 8.88
C GLU A 171 -2.36 16.25 8.90
N LEU A 172 -1.80 15.61 7.87
CA LEU A 172 -1.62 14.15 7.83
C LEU A 172 -0.65 13.68 8.93
N ILE A 173 0.46 14.40 9.14
CA ILE A 173 1.40 14.15 10.23
C ILE A 173 0.68 14.16 11.59
N GLU A 174 -0.13 15.20 11.85
CA GLU A 174 -0.89 15.30 13.09
C GLU A 174 -1.90 14.16 13.24
N LEU A 175 -2.56 13.75 12.15
CA LEU A 175 -3.44 12.58 12.17
C LEU A 175 -2.68 11.30 12.53
N ILE A 176 -1.49 11.08 11.97
CA ILE A 176 -0.65 9.91 12.27
C ILE A 176 -0.23 9.92 13.75
N ARG A 177 0.16 11.08 14.30
CA ARG A 177 0.45 11.24 15.73
C ARG A 177 -0.76 10.90 16.61
N ALA A 178 -1.94 11.37 16.22
CA ALA A 178 -3.18 11.08 16.93
C ALA A 178 -3.55 9.59 16.89
N ILE A 179 -3.29 8.90 15.76
CA ILE A 179 -3.48 7.45 15.62
C ILE A 179 -2.53 6.70 16.56
N ARG A 180 -1.25 7.08 16.59
CA ARG A 180 -0.25 6.51 17.51
C ARG A 180 -0.67 6.70 18.97
N ALA A 181 -1.17 7.88 19.33
CA ALA A 181 -1.63 8.17 20.69
C ALA A 181 -2.80 7.27 21.16
N ARG A 182 -3.55 6.68 20.23
CA ARG A 182 -4.59 5.68 20.51
C ARG A 182 -4.06 4.25 20.67
N GLY A 183 -2.73 4.05 20.64
CA GLY A 183 -2.08 2.75 20.81
C GLY A 183 -1.94 1.93 19.53
N VAL A 184 -2.19 2.51 18.37
CA VAL A 184 -1.98 1.85 17.07
C VAL A 184 -0.52 1.99 16.67
N THR A 185 0.15 0.88 16.37
CA THR A 185 1.51 0.91 15.79
C THR A 185 1.43 1.33 14.34
N VAL A 186 2.28 2.26 13.91
CA VAL A 186 2.34 2.71 12.51
C VAL A 186 3.68 2.33 11.91
N LEU A 187 3.64 1.62 10.78
CA LEU A 187 4.81 1.46 9.91
C LEU A 187 4.62 2.38 8.71
N LEU A 188 5.54 3.33 8.56
CA LEU A 188 5.52 4.32 7.49
C LEU A 188 6.67 4.04 6.51
N ILE A 189 6.34 3.98 5.23
CA ILE A 189 7.31 4.07 4.13
C ILE A 189 7.19 5.47 3.56
N GLU A 190 8.26 6.25 3.63
CA GLU A 190 8.31 7.63 3.13
C GLU A 190 9.70 7.98 2.64
N HIS A 191 9.75 8.90 1.68
CA HIS A 191 10.98 9.50 1.18
C HIS A 191 11.11 10.98 1.59
N HIS A 192 10.03 11.61 2.05
CA HIS A 192 10.09 12.98 2.56
C HIS A 192 10.71 13.03 3.97
N MET A 193 11.96 13.49 4.07
CA MET A 193 12.69 13.54 5.35
C MET A 193 11.98 14.33 6.45
N ASN A 194 11.30 15.43 6.13
CA ASN A 194 10.53 16.20 7.12
C ASN A 194 9.44 15.36 7.80
N VAL A 195 8.78 14.48 7.05
CA VAL A 195 7.76 13.56 7.57
C VAL A 195 8.41 12.51 8.44
N VAL A 196 9.43 11.82 7.90
CA VAL A 196 10.17 10.74 8.58
C VAL A 196 10.72 11.22 9.93
N MET A 197 11.38 12.38 9.94
CA MET A 197 12.01 12.94 11.15
C MET A 197 10.99 13.48 12.15
N GLY A 198 9.83 13.93 11.67
CA GLY A 198 8.79 14.52 12.51
C GLY A 198 7.94 13.53 13.29
N ILE A 199 7.81 12.28 12.85
CA ILE A 199 6.83 11.34 13.43
C ILE A 199 7.37 9.96 13.80
N SER A 200 8.61 9.63 13.42
CA SER A 200 9.16 8.29 13.63
C SER A 200 9.87 8.18 14.98
N ASP A 201 9.60 7.11 15.72
CA ASP A 201 10.39 6.74 16.90
C ASP A 201 11.69 6.01 16.51
N ARG A 202 11.66 5.29 15.39
CA ARG A 202 12.76 4.51 14.82
C ARG A 202 12.68 4.59 13.30
N VAL A 203 13.83 4.77 12.66
CA VAL A 203 13.99 4.85 11.21
C VAL A 203 14.90 3.72 10.75
N VAL A 204 14.54 3.11 9.63
CA VAL A 204 15.35 2.12 8.92
C VAL A 204 15.54 2.63 7.50
N VAL A 205 16.80 2.72 7.05
CA VAL A 205 17.13 3.18 5.71
C VAL A 205 17.62 1.99 4.89
N LEU A 206 17.06 1.84 3.69
CA LEU A 206 17.43 0.82 2.72
C LEU A 206 18.06 1.50 1.51
N ASP A 207 19.16 0.96 1.00
CA ASP A 207 19.74 1.34 -0.29
C ASP A 207 19.95 0.07 -1.12
N HIS A 208 19.48 0.07 -2.36
CA HIS A 208 19.46 -1.11 -3.25
C HIS A 208 18.99 -2.42 -2.58
N GLY A 209 18.00 -2.33 -1.69
CA GLY A 209 17.45 -3.47 -0.95
C GLY A 209 18.28 -3.94 0.25
N VAL A 210 19.38 -3.26 0.56
CA VAL A 210 20.26 -3.53 1.70
C VAL A 210 20.02 -2.48 2.79
N LYS A 211 19.88 -2.92 4.04
CA LYS A 211 19.78 -1.98 5.17
C LYS A 211 21.12 -1.30 5.41
N ILE A 212 21.16 0.02 5.27
CA ILE A 212 22.38 0.83 5.43
C ILE A 212 22.48 1.49 6.81
N ALA A 213 21.34 1.84 7.41
CA ALA A 213 21.27 2.50 8.71
C ALA A 213 19.98 2.16 9.47
N GLU A 214 20.03 2.25 10.79
CA GLU A 214 18.89 2.04 11.67
C GLU A 214 19.13 2.73 13.02
N GLY A 215 18.12 3.43 13.53
CA GLY A 215 18.23 4.16 14.80
C GLY A 215 17.08 5.13 15.01
N ASP A 216 17.25 6.04 15.96
CA ASP A 216 16.36 7.20 16.08
C ASP A 216 16.58 8.16 14.89
N PRO A 217 15.60 9.03 14.57
CA PRO A 217 15.70 9.90 13.41
C PRO A 217 16.93 10.80 13.39
N LYS A 218 17.37 11.32 14.55
CA LYS A 218 18.53 12.22 14.62
C LYS A 218 19.80 11.46 14.27
N THR A 219 20.01 10.29 14.88
CA THR A 219 21.17 9.45 14.59
C THR A 219 21.23 9.03 13.13
N VAL A 220 20.10 8.62 12.54
CA VAL A 220 20.04 8.18 11.14
C VAL A 220 20.28 9.33 10.16
N SER A 221 19.75 10.53 10.44
CA SER A 221 19.93 11.71 9.58
C SER A 221 21.37 12.19 9.47
N CYS A 222 22.19 11.90 10.49
CA CYS A 222 23.61 12.24 10.52
C CYS A 222 24.52 11.11 9.99
N ASP A 223 23.96 9.95 9.62
CA ASP A 223 24.75 8.82 9.13
C ASP A 223 25.35 9.16 7.75
N PRO A 224 26.68 9.12 7.57
CA PRO A 224 27.32 9.45 6.29
C PRO A 224 26.81 8.60 5.11
N LYS A 225 26.45 7.33 5.33
CA LYS A 225 25.90 6.46 4.28
C LYS A 225 24.51 6.90 3.85
N VAL A 226 23.71 7.40 4.80
CA VAL A 226 22.36 7.91 4.52
C VAL A 226 22.47 9.23 3.76
N ILE A 227 23.37 10.12 4.18
CA ILE A 227 23.63 11.39 3.47
C ILE A 227 24.09 11.10 2.04
N GLU A 228 25.07 10.21 1.87
CA GLU A 228 25.60 9.86 0.54
C GLU A 228 24.54 9.22 -0.37
N ALA A 229 23.71 8.30 0.17
CA ALA A 229 22.71 7.60 -0.62
C ALA A 229 21.43 8.42 -0.93
N TYR A 230 21.02 9.33 -0.04
CA TYR A 230 19.71 10.00 -0.13
C TYR A 230 19.74 11.52 -0.20
N LEU A 231 20.80 12.17 0.29
CA LEU A 231 20.93 13.63 0.26
C LEU A 231 21.91 14.11 -0.81
N GLY A 232 22.75 13.21 -1.33
CA GLY A 232 23.82 13.55 -2.25
C GLY A 232 24.96 14.27 -1.54
N LYS A 233 26.17 14.21 -2.11
CA LYS A 233 27.18 15.21 -1.81
C LYS A 233 26.80 16.42 -2.66
N ASP A 234 26.52 17.56 -2.03
CA ASP A 234 26.54 18.83 -2.76
C ASP A 234 27.92 18.91 -3.43
N GLU A 235 27.95 18.78 -4.77
CA GLU A 235 29.16 19.01 -5.54
C GLU A 235 29.52 20.49 -5.37
N ALA A 236 30.56 20.73 -4.57
CA ALA A 236 31.16 22.03 -4.32
C ALA A 236 31.98 22.51 -5.53
#